data_AF-A0AAP5IA65-F1
#
_entry.id   AF-A0AAP5IA65-F1
#
_cell.length_a   1.000
_cell.length_b   1.000
_cell.length_c   1.000
_cell.angle_alpha   90.00
_cell.angle_beta   90.00
_cell.angle_gamma   90.00
#
_symmetry.space_group_name_H-M   'P 1'
#
loop_
_entity.id
_entity.type
_entity.pdbx_description
1 polymer ?
#
loop_
_entity_poly.entity_id
_entity_poly.type
_entity_poly.pdbx_seq_one_letter_code
_entity_poly.pdbx_strand_id
1 'polypeptide(L)'
;MVKNELLVHLEKKAENTHAEIDKALRNAKNYWLLEDNTIDSIKFSIFQDKKPTLIAAERLEKFIEITSLEIVDAQNHIAVSQLLEKYFQAKPPFAETGEKKNEFPDAIALMSLEVWAKKNTTKVLVISKDKGWEQYCNDCENLIFFNDLSNAFELFQLQIKPYDICKRLSQKYASGQLGFVTNEINSALNNGIYNFNIYVEAESAYQYEDEITDINYEKFEFKIIKEPNIIFRPIKFETDTLVVEVDLLSAV
;
A
#
# COMPACT_ATOMS: atom_id res chain seq x y z
N MET A 1 -7.81 -24.46 7.65
CA MET A 1 -7.49 -24.50 9.10
C MET A 1 -7.31 -23.09 9.66
N VAL A 2 -6.39 -22.24 9.16
CA VAL A 2 -6.31 -20.81 9.57
C VAL A 2 -7.65 -20.08 9.43
N LYS A 3 -8.38 -20.29 8.32
CA LYS A 3 -9.76 -19.79 8.14
C LYS A 3 -10.70 -20.21 9.29
N ASN A 4 -10.61 -21.47 9.73
CA ASN A 4 -11.49 -22.00 10.78
C ASN A 4 -11.10 -21.44 12.15
N GLU A 5 -9.80 -21.27 12.41
CA GLU A 5 -9.31 -20.63 13.63
C GLU A 5 -9.78 -19.18 13.72
N LEU A 6 -9.66 -18.41 12.63
CA LEU A 6 -10.23 -17.06 12.53
C LEU A 6 -11.73 -17.06 12.82
N LEU A 7 -12.49 -18.01 12.24
CA LEU A 7 -13.93 -18.13 12.50
C LEU A 7 -14.20 -18.38 13.99
N VAL A 8 -13.52 -19.34 14.61
CA VAL A 8 -13.68 -19.65 16.05
C VAL A 8 -13.38 -18.42 16.92
N HIS A 9 -12.35 -17.64 16.59
CA HIS A 9 -12.05 -16.40 17.30
C HIS A 9 -13.15 -15.35 17.13
N LEU A 10 -13.69 -15.19 15.92
CA LEU A 10 -14.80 -14.30 15.65
C LEU A 10 -16.07 -14.73 16.39
N GLU A 11 -16.37 -16.03 16.42
CA GLU A 11 -17.50 -16.61 17.16
C GLU A 11 -17.37 -16.30 18.65
N LYS A 12 -16.23 -16.61 19.26
CA LYS A 12 -15.99 -16.33 20.68
C LYS A 12 -16.13 -14.85 21.01
N LYS A 13 -15.65 -13.97 20.12
CA LYS A 13 -15.79 -12.52 20.30
C LYS A 13 -17.25 -12.07 20.18
N ALA A 14 -18.00 -12.63 19.24
CA ALA A 14 -19.43 -12.36 19.08
C ALA A 14 -20.24 -12.85 20.29
N GLU A 15 -19.94 -14.05 20.80
CA GLU A 15 -20.58 -14.63 22.00
C GLU A 15 -20.31 -13.77 23.24
N ASN A 16 -19.06 -13.39 23.47
CA ASN A 16 -18.69 -12.52 24.58
C ASN A 16 -19.41 -11.17 24.50
N THR A 17 -19.43 -10.55 23.31
CA THR A 17 -20.12 -9.27 23.08
C THR A 17 -21.63 -9.40 23.34
N HIS A 18 -22.24 -10.48 22.86
CA HIS A 18 -23.66 -10.78 23.12
C HIS A 18 -23.93 -10.89 24.62
N ALA A 19 -23.10 -11.65 25.35
CA ALA A 19 -23.23 -11.83 26.80
C ALA A 19 -23.06 -10.50 27.58
N GLU A 20 -22.14 -9.64 27.16
CA GLU A 20 -21.93 -8.32 27.76
C GLU A 20 -23.13 -7.39 27.53
N ILE A 21 -23.68 -7.36 26.32
CA ILE A 21 -24.89 -6.59 26.00
C ILE A 21 -26.09 -7.11 26.79
N ASP A 22 -26.29 -8.43 26.83
CA ASP A 22 -27.36 -9.04 27.63
C ASP A 22 -27.25 -8.69 29.11
N LYS A 23 -26.03 -8.70 29.66
CA LYS A 23 -25.76 -8.29 31.03
C LYS A 23 -26.08 -6.81 31.25
N ALA A 24 -25.69 -5.93 30.33
CA ALA A 24 -25.99 -4.51 30.40
C ALA A 24 -27.50 -4.25 30.38
N LEU A 25 -28.25 -4.94 29.52
CA LEU A 25 -29.71 -4.83 29.44
C LEU A 25 -30.41 -5.33 30.72
N ARG A 26 -29.91 -6.42 31.34
CA ARG A 26 -30.40 -6.87 32.65
C ARG A 26 -30.17 -5.83 33.74
N ASN A 27 -29.00 -5.19 33.75
CA ASN A 27 -28.72 -4.11 34.69
C ASN A 27 -29.63 -2.90 34.45
N ALA A 28 -29.88 -2.55 33.19
CA ALA A 28 -30.78 -1.47 32.82
C ALA A 28 -32.22 -1.77 33.28
N LYS A 29 -32.70 -3.01 33.14
CA LYS A 29 -33.97 -3.46 33.73
C LYS A 29 -33.99 -3.29 35.25
N ASN A 30 -32.97 -3.76 35.95
CA ASN A 30 -33.00 -3.84 37.42
C ASN A 30 -32.75 -2.50 38.13
N TYR A 31 -31.85 -1.68 37.60
CA TYR A 31 -31.39 -0.44 38.26
C TYR A 31 -31.98 0.83 37.65
N TRP A 32 -32.42 0.77 36.40
CA TRP A 32 -33.06 1.89 35.69
C TRP A 32 -34.55 1.65 35.42
N LEU A 33 -35.10 0.51 35.89
CA LEU A 33 -36.52 0.18 35.85
C LEU A 33 -37.14 0.21 34.45
N LEU A 34 -36.36 -0.17 33.43
CA LEU A 34 -36.86 -0.33 32.07
C LEU A 34 -37.87 -1.49 32.01
N GLU A 35 -38.96 -1.27 31.26
CA GLU A 35 -39.98 -2.28 31.02
C GLU A 35 -39.48 -3.41 30.11
N ASP A 36 -40.04 -4.61 30.30
CA ASP A 36 -39.67 -5.81 29.54
C ASP A 36 -39.88 -5.65 28.02
N ASN A 37 -40.97 -5.01 27.62
CA ASN A 37 -41.25 -4.69 26.21
C ASN A 37 -40.11 -3.88 25.54
N THR A 38 -39.48 -2.97 26.30
CA THR A 38 -38.45 -2.06 25.83
C THR A 38 -37.15 -2.81 25.71
N ILE A 39 -36.81 -3.64 26.71
CA ILE A 39 -35.65 -4.53 26.66
C ILE A 39 -35.73 -5.47 25.46
N ASP A 40 -36.87 -6.12 25.25
CA ASP A 40 -37.07 -7.06 24.14
C ASP A 40 -36.95 -6.35 22.78
N SER A 41 -37.52 -5.14 22.66
CA SER A 41 -37.38 -4.33 21.44
C SER A 41 -35.93 -3.95 21.12
N ILE A 42 -35.13 -3.64 22.15
CA ILE A 42 -33.72 -3.30 22.01
C ILE A 42 -32.92 -4.55 21.60
N LYS A 43 -33.17 -5.69 22.26
CA LYS A 43 -32.52 -6.96 21.89
C LYS A 43 -32.79 -7.33 20.44
N PHE A 44 -34.05 -7.23 20.02
CA PHE A 44 -34.42 -7.50 18.64
C PHE A 44 -33.72 -6.53 17.67
N SER A 45 -33.64 -5.24 18.01
CA SER A 45 -32.97 -4.24 17.16
C SER A 45 -31.45 -4.49 17.01
N ILE A 46 -30.79 -4.94 18.07
CA ILE A 46 -29.34 -5.19 18.09
C ILE A 46 -29.01 -6.54 17.44
N PHE A 47 -29.66 -7.62 17.88
CA PHE A 47 -29.30 -8.98 17.50
C PHE A 47 -30.08 -9.50 16.30
N GLN A 48 -31.27 -8.96 16.03
CA GLN A 48 -32.16 -9.41 14.94
C GLN A 48 -32.41 -10.92 14.99
N ASP A 49 -32.47 -11.49 16.20
CA ASP A 49 -32.54 -12.94 16.48
C ASP A 49 -31.43 -13.79 15.82
N LYS A 50 -30.35 -13.15 15.36
CA LYS A 50 -29.19 -13.85 14.81
C LYS A 50 -28.34 -14.43 15.93
N LYS A 51 -27.95 -15.69 15.76
CA LYS A 51 -26.97 -16.32 16.64
C LYS A 51 -25.58 -15.67 16.44
N PRO A 52 -24.77 -15.54 17.50
CA PRO A 52 -23.38 -15.06 17.39
C PRO A 52 -22.55 -15.79 16.32
N THR A 53 -22.77 -17.10 16.15
CA THR A 53 -22.09 -17.90 15.13
C THR A 53 -22.43 -17.47 13.71
N LEU A 54 -23.70 -17.15 13.44
CA LEU A 54 -24.13 -16.64 12.13
C LEU A 54 -23.51 -15.26 11.84
N ILE A 55 -23.48 -14.37 12.85
CA ILE A 55 -22.87 -13.04 12.71
C ILE A 55 -21.37 -13.15 12.42
N ALA A 56 -20.67 -14.07 13.09
CA ALA A 56 -19.25 -14.33 12.85
C ALA A 56 -18.99 -14.85 11.43
N ALA A 57 -19.82 -15.78 10.95
CA ALA A 57 -19.75 -16.32 9.59
C ALA A 57 -19.99 -15.22 8.53
N GLU A 58 -21.08 -14.45 8.66
CA GLU A 58 -21.41 -13.35 7.75
C GLU A 58 -20.28 -12.30 7.71
N ARG A 59 -19.65 -12.02 8.85
CA ARG A 59 -18.51 -11.09 8.93
C ARG A 59 -17.29 -11.62 8.17
N LEU A 60 -16.99 -12.90 8.29
CA LEU A 60 -15.88 -13.53 7.57
C LEU A 60 -16.16 -13.57 6.06
N GLU A 61 -17.38 -13.88 5.66
CA GLU A 61 -17.80 -13.87 4.25
C GLU A 61 -17.65 -12.48 3.63
N LYS A 62 -18.17 -11.44 4.28
CA LYS A 62 -17.98 -10.05 3.84
C LYS A 62 -16.50 -9.67 3.73
N PHE A 63 -15.68 -10.14 4.66
CA PHE A 63 -14.24 -9.89 4.61
C PHE A 63 -13.59 -10.56 3.39
N ILE A 64 -13.97 -11.81 3.08
CA ILE A 64 -13.49 -12.53 1.89
C ILE A 64 -13.94 -11.81 0.61
N GLU A 65 -15.20 -11.37 0.54
CA GLU A 65 -15.74 -10.65 -0.62
C GLU A 65 -15.01 -9.32 -0.87
N ILE A 66 -14.85 -8.50 0.17
CA ILE A 66 -14.21 -7.17 0.06
C ILE A 66 -12.74 -7.31 -0.35
N THR A 67 -12.05 -8.31 0.16
CA THR A 67 -10.61 -8.49 -0.10
C THR A 67 -10.31 -9.33 -1.34
N SER A 68 -11.33 -10.00 -1.90
CA SER A 68 -11.14 -11.01 -2.96
C SER A 68 -10.07 -12.05 -2.56
N LEU A 69 -10.03 -12.42 -1.28
CA LEU A 69 -9.01 -13.32 -0.74
C LEU A 69 -9.07 -14.71 -1.38
N GLU A 70 -7.92 -15.20 -1.85
CA GLU A 70 -7.78 -16.58 -2.31
C GLU A 70 -7.53 -17.52 -1.13
N ILE A 71 -8.33 -18.58 -1.02
CA ILE A 71 -8.14 -19.62 -0.01
C ILE A 71 -7.29 -20.73 -0.59
N VAL A 72 -6.06 -20.87 -0.07
CA VAL A 72 -5.16 -21.98 -0.42
C VAL A 72 -5.53 -23.22 0.40
N ASP A 73 -5.94 -24.30 -0.28
CA ASP A 73 -6.27 -25.57 0.36
C ASP A 73 -5.00 -26.36 0.74
N ALA A 74 -4.83 -26.69 2.02
CA ALA A 74 -3.69 -27.44 2.51
C ALA A 74 -3.65 -28.90 2.02
N GLN A 75 -4.80 -29.53 1.75
CA GLN A 75 -4.87 -30.97 1.44
C GLN A 75 -4.11 -31.35 0.17
N ASN A 76 -4.04 -30.43 -0.79
CA ASN A 76 -3.40 -30.67 -2.08
C ASN A 76 -1.91 -30.30 -2.09
N HIS A 77 -1.37 -29.77 -0.99
CA HIS A 77 -0.04 -29.16 -0.96
C HIS A 77 0.90 -29.73 0.10
N ILE A 78 0.42 -30.53 1.07
CA ILE A 78 1.25 -31.06 2.16
C ILE A 78 1.42 -32.57 2.09
N ALA A 79 2.69 -33.02 2.06
CA ALA A 79 3.04 -34.40 2.39
C ALA A 79 3.16 -34.57 3.91
N VAL A 80 2.26 -35.35 4.50
CA VAL A 80 2.21 -35.59 5.97
C VAL A 80 3.55 -36.11 6.51
N SER A 81 4.28 -36.90 5.74
CA SER A 81 5.61 -37.40 6.10
C SER A 81 6.64 -36.27 6.32
N GLN A 82 6.65 -35.26 5.45
CA GLN A 82 7.57 -34.12 5.54
C GLN A 82 7.22 -33.22 6.73
N LEU A 83 5.92 -33.05 7.02
CA LEU A 83 5.44 -32.31 8.18
C LEU A 83 5.93 -32.96 9.48
N LEU A 84 5.77 -34.29 9.58
CA LEU A 84 6.23 -35.06 10.74
C LEU A 84 7.75 -35.04 10.88
N GLU A 85 8.50 -35.10 9.78
CA GLU A 85 9.96 -35.01 9.83
C GLU A 85 10.43 -33.67 10.40
N LYS A 86 9.90 -32.54 9.90
CA LYS A 86 10.21 -31.20 10.42
C LYS A 86 9.89 -31.07 11.90
N TYR A 87 8.76 -31.63 12.33
CA TYR A 87 8.34 -31.67 13.73
C TYR A 87 9.35 -32.41 14.62
N PHE A 88 9.73 -33.65 14.25
CA PHE A 88 10.66 -34.44 15.05
C PHE A 88 12.08 -33.87 15.07
N GLN A 89 12.48 -33.17 14.01
CA GLN A 89 13.79 -32.52 13.93
C GLN A 89 13.81 -31.10 14.53
N ALA A 90 12.70 -30.63 15.12
CA ALA A 90 12.55 -29.26 15.62
C ALA A 90 13.02 -28.20 14.62
N LYS A 91 12.72 -28.44 13.33
CA LYS A 91 13.01 -27.49 12.25
C LYS A 91 11.90 -26.45 12.17
N PRO A 92 12.22 -25.20 11.79
CA PRO A 92 11.21 -24.17 11.58
C PRO A 92 10.04 -24.69 10.73
N PRO A 93 8.79 -24.38 11.12
CA PRO A 93 8.40 -23.42 12.15
C PRO A 93 8.21 -24.06 13.55
N PHE A 94 8.65 -25.29 13.75
CA PHE A 94 8.62 -25.96 15.05
C PHE A 94 9.80 -25.53 15.92
N ALA A 95 9.56 -25.29 17.21
CA ALA A 95 10.60 -24.95 18.17
C ALA A 95 10.98 -26.15 19.06
N GLU A 96 12.23 -26.19 19.56
CA GLU A 96 12.65 -27.20 20.53
C GLU A 96 11.85 -27.13 21.84
N THR A 97 11.44 -25.92 22.22
CA THR A 97 10.73 -25.58 23.47
C THR A 97 9.48 -24.75 23.19
N GLY A 98 8.33 -25.15 23.72
CA GLY A 98 7.04 -24.48 23.48
C GLY A 98 5.85 -25.44 23.51
N GLU A 99 4.64 -24.92 23.34
CA GLU A 99 3.43 -25.74 23.16
C GLU A 99 3.39 -26.31 21.74
N LYS A 100 4.15 -27.39 21.52
CA LYS A 100 4.33 -28.10 20.24
C LYS A 100 3.04 -28.40 19.44
N LYS A 101 1.88 -28.50 20.12
CA LYS A 101 0.57 -28.71 19.47
C LYS A 101 0.07 -27.47 18.72
N ASN A 102 0.43 -26.29 19.19
CA ASN A 102 -0.02 -25.01 18.62
C ASN A 102 0.82 -24.60 17.39
N GLU A 103 1.92 -25.30 17.12
CA GLU A 103 2.82 -25.03 15.99
C GLU A 103 2.41 -25.78 14.71
N PHE A 104 1.63 -26.85 14.84
CA PHE A 104 1.12 -27.60 13.68
C PHE A 104 0.28 -26.73 12.74
N PRO A 105 -0.60 -25.85 13.24
CA PRO A 105 -1.35 -24.97 12.38
C PRO A 105 -0.46 -24.07 11.49
N ASP A 106 0.58 -23.50 12.09
CA ASP A 106 1.48 -22.60 11.41
C ASP A 106 2.38 -23.34 10.41
N ALA A 107 2.86 -24.53 10.79
CA ALA A 107 3.61 -25.40 9.89
C ALA A 107 2.80 -25.79 8.66
N ILE A 108 1.55 -26.20 8.84
CA ILE A 108 0.65 -26.55 7.74
C ILE A 108 0.40 -25.31 6.86
N ALA A 109 0.19 -24.13 7.44
CA ALA A 109 -0.01 -22.90 6.67
C ALA A 109 1.22 -22.55 5.82
N LEU A 110 2.40 -22.47 6.44
CA LEU A 110 3.65 -22.08 5.79
C LEU A 110 4.08 -23.09 4.72
N MET A 111 4.00 -24.39 5.00
CA MET A 111 4.32 -25.44 4.02
C MET A 111 3.34 -25.42 2.84
N SER A 112 2.04 -25.20 3.08
CA SER A 112 1.07 -25.09 1.99
C SER A 112 1.35 -23.89 1.11
N LEU A 113 1.66 -22.73 1.73
CA LEU A 113 1.99 -21.50 1.01
C LEU A 113 3.26 -21.66 0.18
N GLU A 114 4.29 -22.30 0.72
CA GLU A 114 5.53 -22.55 -0.01
C GLU A 114 5.28 -23.40 -1.27
N VAL A 115 4.54 -24.50 -1.13
CA VAL A 115 4.26 -25.41 -2.26
C VAL A 115 3.36 -24.74 -3.28
N TRP A 116 2.35 -23.97 -2.85
CA TRP A 116 1.52 -23.16 -3.74
C TRP A 116 2.34 -22.10 -4.48
N ALA A 117 3.24 -21.37 -3.78
CA ALA A 117 4.08 -20.33 -4.36
C ALA A 117 5.03 -20.90 -5.42
N LYS A 118 5.64 -22.05 -5.14
CA LYS A 118 6.48 -22.80 -6.08
C LYS A 118 5.71 -23.23 -7.32
N LYS A 119 4.53 -23.83 -7.15
CA LYS A 119 3.68 -24.30 -8.26
C LYS A 119 3.25 -23.16 -9.18
N ASN A 120 2.98 -21.98 -8.62
CA ASN A 120 2.56 -20.80 -9.37
C ASN A 120 3.72 -19.90 -9.80
N THR A 121 4.98 -20.31 -9.59
CA THR A 121 6.18 -19.50 -9.92
C THR A 121 6.08 -18.07 -9.40
N THR A 122 5.55 -17.91 -8.19
CA THR A 122 5.20 -16.61 -7.60
C THR A 122 5.91 -16.43 -6.26
N LYS A 123 6.27 -15.20 -5.92
CA LYS A 123 6.74 -14.85 -4.57
C LYS A 123 5.56 -14.39 -3.72
N VAL A 124 5.45 -14.93 -2.51
CA VAL A 124 4.39 -14.58 -1.56
C VAL A 124 4.98 -13.73 -0.46
N LEU A 125 4.38 -12.57 -0.21
CA LEU A 125 4.71 -11.75 0.95
C LEU A 125 3.98 -12.32 2.17
N VAL A 126 4.75 -12.70 3.18
CA VAL A 126 4.27 -13.24 4.44
C VAL A 126 4.39 -12.17 5.50
N ILE A 127 3.27 -11.72 6.05
CA ILE A 127 3.23 -10.64 7.04
C ILE A 127 2.81 -11.24 8.38
N SER A 128 3.73 -11.31 9.33
CA SER A 128 3.46 -11.85 10.67
C SER A 128 4.42 -11.25 11.69
N LYS A 129 4.02 -11.23 12.97
CA LYS A 129 4.90 -10.90 14.09
C LYS A 129 5.55 -12.13 14.73
N ASP A 130 5.21 -13.31 14.22
CA ASP A 130 5.69 -14.58 14.73
C ASP A 130 7.11 -14.88 14.25
N LYS A 131 8.02 -15.15 15.20
CA LYS A 131 9.42 -15.45 14.90
C LYS A 131 9.63 -16.82 14.27
N GLY A 132 8.76 -17.79 14.53
CA GLY A 132 8.77 -19.08 13.86
C GLY A 132 8.45 -18.95 12.37
N TRP A 133 7.57 -18.01 12.01
CA TRP A 133 7.28 -17.67 10.61
C TRP A 133 8.47 -16.98 9.93
N GLU A 134 9.12 -16.05 10.62
CA GLU A 134 10.36 -15.41 10.14
C GLU A 134 11.45 -16.44 9.84
N GLN A 135 11.71 -17.33 10.79
CA GLN A 135 12.71 -18.38 10.66
C GLN A 135 12.40 -19.32 9.50
N TYR A 136 11.13 -19.72 9.33
CA TYR A 136 10.72 -20.55 8.19
C TYR A 136 10.96 -19.86 6.84
N CYS A 137 10.57 -18.60 6.75
CA CYS A 137 10.67 -17.85 5.49
C CYS A 137 12.12 -17.57 5.10
N ASN A 138 13.04 -17.41 6.07
CA ASN A 138 14.47 -17.24 5.78
C ASN A 138 15.07 -18.44 5.01
N ASP A 139 14.54 -19.64 5.23
CA ASP A 139 14.95 -20.87 4.54
C ASP A 139 14.17 -21.09 3.21
N CYS A 140 13.26 -20.20 2.84
CA CYS A 140 12.37 -20.34 1.68
C CYS A 140 12.57 -19.22 0.65
N GLU A 141 12.95 -19.56 -0.57
CA GLU A 141 13.16 -18.57 -1.64
C GLU A 141 11.87 -17.87 -2.10
N ASN A 142 10.73 -18.56 -2.05
CA ASN A 142 9.45 -18.08 -2.56
C ASN A 142 8.61 -17.31 -1.52
N LEU A 143 8.99 -17.32 -0.25
CA LEU A 143 8.27 -16.65 0.83
C LEU A 143 9.12 -15.49 1.35
N ILE A 144 8.63 -14.26 1.22
CA ILE A 144 9.35 -13.07 1.70
C ILE A 144 8.65 -12.57 2.96
N PHE A 145 9.36 -12.61 4.08
CA PHE A 145 8.81 -12.23 5.37
C PHE A 145 8.87 -10.72 5.64
N PHE A 146 7.81 -10.21 6.26
CA PHE A 146 7.72 -8.88 6.83
C PHE A 146 7.08 -8.94 8.22
N ASN A 147 7.63 -8.16 9.15
CA ASN A 147 7.13 -8.05 10.52
C ASN A 147 5.87 -7.18 10.64
N ASP A 148 5.63 -6.31 9.66
CA ASP A 148 4.45 -5.46 9.59
C ASP A 148 4.07 -5.12 8.15
N LEU A 149 2.82 -4.69 8.00
CA LEU A 149 2.22 -4.39 6.71
C LEU A 149 2.81 -3.12 6.07
N SER A 150 3.26 -2.16 6.87
CA SER A 150 3.85 -0.91 6.36
C SER A 150 5.15 -1.20 5.62
N ASN A 151 6.04 -1.99 6.21
CA ASN A 151 7.30 -2.40 5.59
C ASN A 151 7.06 -3.21 4.31
N ALA A 152 6.02 -4.05 4.29
CA ALA A 152 5.63 -4.78 3.08
C ALA A 152 5.12 -3.82 1.97
N PHE A 153 4.42 -2.74 2.32
CA PHE A 153 3.98 -1.73 1.35
C PHE A 153 5.13 -0.89 0.80
N GLU A 154 6.16 -0.62 1.58
CA GLU A 154 7.35 0.12 1.10
C GLU A 154 7.98 -0.57 -0.12
N LEU A 155 8.01 -1.90 -0.18
CA LEU A 155 8.48 -2.65 -1.36
C LEU A 155 7.75 -2.25 -2.66
N PHE A 156 6.45 -2.00 -2.58
CA PHE A 156 5.65 -1.59 -3.75
C PHE A 156 5.82 -0.10 -4.03
N GLN A 157 5.96 0.73 -2.99
CA GLN A 157 6.22 2.17 -3.15
C GLN A 157 7.61 2.43 -3.75
N LEU A 158 8.60 1.58 -3.47
CA LEU A 158 9.95 1.67 -4.04
C LEU A 158 9.96 1.57 -5.57
N GLN A 159 8.90 1.04 -6.21
CA GLN A 159 8.82 0.87 -7.67
C GLN A 159 8.36 2.13 -8.42
N ILE A 160 7.75 3.10 -7.73
CA ILE A 160 7.33 4.38 -8.33
C ILE A 160 7.87 5.51 -7.48
N LYS A 161 9.20 5.71 -7.52
CA LYS A 161 9.76 6.94 -6.98
C LYS A 161 9.45 8.07 -7.97
N PRO A 162 9.05 9.26 -7.50
CA PRO A 162 8.90 10.43 -8.36
C PRO A 162 10.14 10.67 -9.24
N TYR A 163 11.31 10.33 -8.72
CA TYR A 163 12.58 10.39 -9.43
C TYR A 163 12.68 9.41 -10.61
N ASP A 164 12.10 8.21 -10.52
CA ASP A 164 12.07 7.25 -11.63
C ASP A 164 11.12 7.72 -12.74
N ILE A 165 10.01 8.37 -12.38
CA ILE A 165 9.13 9.03 -13.35
C ILE A 165 9.88 10.17 -14.04
N CYS A 166 10.55 11.05 -13.29
CA CYS A 166 11.37 12.12 -13.85
C CYS A 166 12.48 11.61 -14.77
N LYS A 167 13.12 10.48 -14.42
CA LYS A 167 14.10 9.82 -15.27
C LYS A 167 13.48 9.34 -16.58
N ARG A 168 12.32 8.67 -16.53
CA ARG A 168 11.59 8.23 -17.74
C ARG A 168 11.14 9.41 -18.59
N LEU A 169 10.65 10.49 -17.98
CA LEU A 169 10.29 11.73 -18.69
C LEU A 169 11.51 12.33 -19.39
N SER A 170 12.66 12.37 -18.72
CA SER A 170 13.91 12.88 -19.32
C SER A 170 14.36 12.02 -20.50
N GLN A 171 14.21 10.69 -20.42
CA GLN A 171 14.47 9.78 -21.54
C GLN A 171 13.49 9.99 -22.71
N LYS A 172 12.21 10.22 -22.43
CA LYS A 172 11.20 10.54 -23.44
C LYS A 172 11.47 11.88 -24.13
N TYR A 173 11.95 12.87 -23.37
CA TYR A 173 12.42 14.13 -23.96
C TYR A 173 13.58 13.88 -24.93
N ALA A 174 14.61 13.14 -24.49
CA ALA A 174 15.78 12.83 -25.32
C ALA A 174 15.42 12.04 -26.60
N SER A 175 14.34 11.27 -26.60
CA SER A 175 13.83 10.56 -27.78
C SER A 175 12.81 11.36 -28.61
N GLY A 176 12.59 12.64 -28.30
CA GLY A 176 11.67 13.53 -29.02
C GLY A 176 10.18 13.28 -28.75
N GLN A 177 9.83 12.42 -27.78
CA GLN A 177 8.45 12.03 -27.49
C GLN A 177 7.68 13.07 -26.64
N LEU A 178 8.36 14.10 -26.14
CA LEU A 178 7.75 15.17 -25.33
C LEU A 178 7.60 16.51 -26.09
N GLY A 179 7.47 16.47 -27.42
CA GLY A 179 7.33 17.68 -28.23
C GLY A 179 6.16 18.59 -27.81
N PHE A 180 5.05 18.02 -27.33
CA PHE A 180 3.94 18.81 -26.81
C PHE A 180 4.33 19.63 -25.58
N VAL A 181 5.11 19.07 -24.65
CA VAL A 181 5.60 19.77 -23.45
C VAL A 181 6.50 20.93 -23.86
N THR A 182 7.41 20.69 -24.80
CA THR A 182 8.29 21.73 -25.34
C THR A 182 7.49 22.87 -25.97
N ASN A 183 6.44 22.56 -26.74
CA ASN A 183 5.58 23.57 -27.38
C ASN A 183 4.79 24.40 -26.36
N GLU A 184 4.27 23.77 -25.30
CA GLU A 184 3.56 24.46 -24.23
C GLU A 184 4.51 25.39 -23.46
N ILE A 185 5.72 24.93 -23.13
CA ILE A 185 6.73 25.78 -22.49
C ILE A 185 7.12 26.96 -23.39
N ASN A 186 7.37 26.71 -24.68
CA ASN A 186 7.66 27.77 -25.66
C ASN A 186 6.53 28.80 -25.72
N SER A 187 5.28 28.35 -25.76
CA SER A 187 4.11 29.24 -25.81
C SER A 187 4.00 30.06 -24.53
N ALA A 188 4.24 29.46 -23.36
CA ALA A 188 4.23 30.15 -22.08
C ALA A 188 5.35 31.19 -21.98
N LEU A 189 6.57 30.87 -22.43
CA LEU A 189 7.70 31.80 -22.45
C LEU A 189 7.47 32.96 -23.42
N ASN A 190 7.00 32.68 -24.64
CA ASN A 190 6.64 33.69 -25.63
C ASN A 190 5.58 34.66 -25.09
N ASN A 191 4.54 34.13 -24.44
CA ASN A 191 3.51 34.97 -23.83
C ASN A 191 4.06 35.77 -22.63
N GLY A 192 5.02 35.20 -21.90
CA GLY A 192 5.70 35.86 -20.79
C GLY A 192 6.54 37.06 -21.21
N ILE A 193 7.12 37.05 -22.41
CA ILE A 193 7.91 38.18 -22.93
C ILE A 193 7.13 39.48 -22.97
N TYR A 194 5.84 39.43 -23.33
CA TYR A 194 4.99 40.62 -23.37
C TYR A 194 4.81 41.31 -22.00
N ASN A 195 5.18 40.63 -20.91
CA ASN A 195 5.12 41.20 -19.56
C ASN A 195 6.46 41.80 -19.10
N PHE A 196 7.53 41.75 -19.89
CA PHE A 196 8.80 42.37 -19.53
C PHE A 196 8.78 43.86 -19.87
N ASN A 197 9.04 44.69 -18.86
CA ASN A 197 9.36 46.09 -19.05
C ASN A 197 10.89 46.22 -19.07
N ILE A 198 11.45 46.40 -20.27
CA ILE A 198 12.88 46.70 -20.41
C ILE A 198 13.05 48.21 -20.26
N TYR A 199 13.97 48.60 -19.37
CA TYR A 199 14.37 49.99 -19.20
C TYR A 199 15.82 50.13 -19.64
N VAL A 200 16.08 51.01 -20.60
CA VAL A 200 17.45 51.32 -21.02
C VAL A 200 18.02 52.34 -20.06
N GLU A 201 19.05 51.96 -19.31
CA GLU A 201 19.84 52.92 -18.54
C GLU A 201 21.02 53.39 -19.39
N ALA A 202 21.09 54.71 -19.63
CA ALA A 202 22.21 55.33 -20.32
C ALA A 202 22.75 56.51 -19.51
N GLU A 203 24.07 56.55 -19.35
CA GLU A 203 24.77 57.71 -18.81
C GLU A 203 25.33 58.54 -19.97
N SER A 204 24.78 59.73 -20.17
CA SER A 204 25.14 60.61 -21.28
C SER A 204 25.08 62.06 -20.85
N ALA A 205 25.98 62.88 -21.40
CA ALA A 205 25.91 64.33 -21.29
C ALA A 205 24.79 64.93 -22.17
N TYR A 206 24.14 64.11 -23.00
CA TYR A 206 23.03 64.47 -23.89
C TYR A 206 21.76 63.72 -23.52
N GLN A 207 20.60 64.26 -23.88
CA GLN A 207 19.32 63.53 -23.78
C GLN A 207 19.34 62.29 -24.68
N TYR A 208 18.75 61.21 -24.20
CA TYR A 208 18.49 60.01 -25.00
C TYR A 208 16.99 59.75 -25.01
N GLU A 209 16.53 59.16 -26.11
CA GLU A 209 15.22 58.52 -26.23
C GLU A 209 15.49 57.04 -26.50
N ASP A 210 14.78 56.17 -25.80
CA ASP A 210 14.84 54.73 -26.00
C ASP A 210 13.84 54.31 -27.07
N GLU A 211 14.33 53.54 -28.05
CA GLU A 211 13.48 52.98 -29.10
C GLU A 211 13.68 51.46 -29.13
N ILE A 212 13.03 50.76 -28.20
CA ILE A 212 12.99 49.29 -28.21
C ILE A 212 11.96 48.88 -29.25
N THR A 213 12.44 48.30 -30.35
CA THR A 213 11.60 47.97 -31.50
C THR A 213 10.90 46.63 -31.31
N ASP A 214 11.63 45.59 -30.90
CA ASP A 214 11.08 44.26 -30.68
C ASP A 214 11.89 43.47 -29.65
N ILE A 215 11.22 42.62 -28.87
CA ILE A 215 11.82 41.62 -28.00
C ILE A 215 11.38 40.26 -28.51
N ASN A 216 12.34 39.44 -28.92
CA ASN A 216 12.06 38.11 -29.45
C ASN A 216 12.66 37.03 -28.55
N TYR A 217 11.85 36.01 -28.26
CA TYR A 217 12.33 34.75 -27.70
C TYR A 217 12.88 33.90 -28.85
N GLU A 218 14.09 33.37 -28.71
CA GLU A 218 14.65 32.45 -29.70
C GLU A 218 14.37 30.97 -29.37
N LYS A 219 15.00 30.46 -28.31
CA LYS A 219 14.94 29.05 -27.91
C LYS A 219 15.41 28.87 -26.46
N PHE A 220 15.00 27.75 -25.86
CA PHE A 220 15.42 27.31 -24.54
C PHE A 220 16.06 25.92 -24.66
N GLU A 221 16.96 25.63 -23.73
CA GLU A 221 17.46 24.28 -23.50
C GLU A 221 17.20 23.89 -22.05
N PHE A 222 16.89 22.62 -21.81
CA PHE A 222 16.79 22.12 -20.44
C PHE A 222 18.18 21.97 -19.84
N LYS A 223 18.35 22.51 -18.63
CA LYS A 223 19.55 22.27 -17.85
C LYS A 223 19.54 20.85 -17.31
N ILE A 224 20.65 20.15 -17.45
CA ILE A 224 20.83 18.83 -16.83
C ILE A 224 21.03 19.04 -15.33
N ILE A 225 20.12 18.47 -14.54
CA ILE A 225 20.11 18.52 -13.08
C ILE A 225 20.99 17.40 -12.51
N LYS A 226 21.02 16.24 -13.17
CA LYS A 226 21.85 15.09 -12.76
C LYS A 226 22.15 14.13 -13.92
N GLU A 227 23.32 13.51 -13.89
CA GLU A 227 23.74 12.48 -14.85
C GLU A 227 22.89 11.19 -14.77
N PRO A 228 22.64 10.49 -15.89
CA PRO A 228 22.85 10.91 -17.29
C PRO A 228 21.57 11.57 -17.83
N ASN A 229 21.60 12.89 -18.01
CA ASN A 229 20.55 13.69 -18.65
C ASN A 229 19.19 13.77 -17.92
N ILE A 230 19.17 13.84 -16.59
CA ILE A 230 17.93 14.09 -15.84
C ILE A 230 17.66 15.60 -15.82
N ILE A 231 16.52 16.01 -16.39
CA ILE A 231 16.12 17.43 -16.57
C ILE A 231 14.89 17.83 -15.76
N PHE A 232 14.16 16.87 -15.18
CA PHE A 232 12.98 17.11 -14.35
C PHE A 232 13.29 16.82 -12.89
N ARG A 233 12.94 17.73 -11.98
CA ARG A 233 13.02 17.54 -10.53
C ARG A 233 11.63 17.42 -9.93
N PRO A 234 11.28 16.34 -9.22
CA PRO A 234 9.95 16.24 -8.61
C PRO A 234 9.84 17.23 -7.43
N ILE A 235 8.79 18.05 -7.41
CA ILE A 235 8.46 18.93 -6.27
C ILE A 235 7.34 18.31 -5.42
N LYS A 236 6.30 17.79 -6.08
CA LYS A 236 5.11 17.28 -5.42
C LYS A 236 4.59 16.05 -6.16
N PHE A 237 4.25 15.00 -5.41
CA PHE A 237 3.66 13.79 -5.96
C PHE A 237 2.42 13.43 -5.15
N GLU A 238 1.26 13.57 -5.76
CA GLU A 238 -0.03 13.14 -5.26
C GLU A 238 -0.51 11.94 -6.09
N THR A 239 -1.58 11.27 -5.63
CA THR A 239 -2.06 10.00 -6.17
C THR A 239 -2.13 9.95 -7.70
N ASP A 240 -2.54 11.07 -8.34
CA ASP A 240 -2.68 11.18 -9.80
C ASP A 240 -1.93 12.37 -10.42
N THR A 241 -1.09 13.08 -9.66
CA THR A 241 -0.44 14.30 -10.16
C THR A 241 1.02 14.40 -9.73
N LEU A 242 1.91 14.54 -10.71
CA LEU A 242 3.32 14.85 -10.51
C LEU A 242 3.58 16.29 -10.92
N VAL A 243 3.99 17.12 -9.97
CA VAL A 243 4.52 18.46 -10.23
C VAL A 243 6.04 18.36 -10.32
N VAL A 244 6.58 18.80 -11.45
CA VAL A 244 8.03 18.84 -11.70
C VAL A 244 8.51 20.27 -11.85
N GLU A 245 9.71 20.52 -11.37
CA GLU A 245 10.50 21.70 -11.67
C GLU A 245 11.46 21.42 -12.81
N VAL A 246 11.75 22.46 -13.59
CA VAL A 246 12.75 22.45 -14.65
C VAL A 246 13.57 23.73 -14.57
N ASP A 247 14.88 23.59 -14.73
CA ASP A 247 15.78 24.71 -14.96
C ASP A 247 15.96 24.88 -16.47
N LEU A 248 15.71 26.08 -16.98
CA LEU A 248 15.88 26.41 -18.39
C LEU A 248 17.12 27.28 -18.59
N LEU A 249 17.85 27.03 -19.67
CA LEU A 249 18.95 27.86 -20.15
C LEU A 249 18.49 28.58 -21.42
N SER A 250 18.83 29.86 -21.52
CA SER A 250 18.76 30.56 -22.80
C SER A 250 19.85 29.99 -23.70
N ALA A 251 19.47 29.46 -24.85
CA ALA A 251 20.45 29.01 -25.82
C ALA A 251 20.81 30.21 -26.72
N VAL A 252 22.07 30.64 -26.64
CA VAL A 252 22.69 31.63 -27.53
C VAL A 252 22.92 31.01 -28.92
#